data_AF-A0A8T6ITN8-F1
#
_entry.id   AF-A0A8T6ITN8-F1
#
_cell.length_a   1.000
_cell.length_b   1.000
_cell.length_c   1.000
_cell.angle_alpha   90.00
_cell.angle_beta   90.00
_cell.angle_gamma   90.00
#
_symmetry.space_group_name_H-M   'P 1'
#
loop_
_entity.id
_entity.type
_entity.pdbx_description
1 polymer ?
#
loop_
_entity_poly.entity_id
_entity_poly.type
_entity_poly.pdbx_seq_one_letter_code
_entity_poly.pdbx_strand_id
1 'polypeptide(L)'
;MDRTVPQTGSEEIELYMRTYYSLLRSSDSIKIDTLVESHLAMRSSLHERAAEVAPDSSALMYSALRLPSCIIQTDEVLIGQMDRSFIAAGFRNIADWQRVYATGRRRRTHFDGDCVMAVYVVSRSDIDDLAPILTAFQIEWNKLHLLLQNPDLSAM
;
A
#
# COMPACT_ATOMS: atom_id res chain seq x y z
N MET A 1 33.24 -18.62 13.91
CA MET A 1 32.15 -19.06 13.01
C MET A 1 30.86 -18.75 13.74
N ASP A 2 30.37 -17.54 13.53
CA ASP A 2 29.17 -17.06 14.19
C ASP A 2 27.97 -17.68 13.45
N ARG A 3 27.28 -18.60 14.11
CA ARG A 3 26.10 -19.27 13.57
C ARG A 3 24.88 -18.55 14.13
N THR A 4 24.50 -17.44 13.50
CA THR A 4 23.18 -16.84 13.72
C THR A 4 22.13 -17.84 13.26
N VAL A 5 21.22 -18.18 14.17
CA VAL A 5 20.03 -19.00 13.87
C VAL A 5 19.23 -18.26 12.80
N PRO A 6 18.90 -18.88 11.64
CA PRO A 6 17.99 -18.27 10.70
C PRO A 6 16.63 -18.13 11.38
N GLN A 7 16.23 -16.89 11.65
CA GLN A 7 14.85 -16.60 12.04
C GLN A 7 14.04 -16.68 10.76
N THR A 8 13.29 -17.77 10.58
CA THR A 8 12.51 -18.03 9.36
C THR A 8 11.75 -16.78 8.93
N GLY A 9 11.04 -16.11 9.86
CA GLY A 9 10.28 -14.88 9.61
C GLY A 9 11.05 -13.66 9.04
N SER A 10 12.38 -13.63 9.14
CA SER A 10 13.18 -12.57 8.51
C SER A 10 13.27 -12.76 6.99
N GLU A 11 13.29 -14.02 6.52
CA GLU A 11 13.48 -14.33 5.11
C GLU A 11 12.27 -13.92 4.26
N GLU A 12 11.05 -14.16 4.75
CA GLU A 12 9.84 -13.75 4.03
C GLU A 12 9.65 -12.22 4.06
N ILE A 13 10.01 -11.55 5.17
CA ILE A 13 10.03 -10.08 5.23
C ILE A 13 11.01 -9.53 4.20
N GLU A 14 12.25 -10.03 4.18
CA GLU A 14 13.24 -9.59 3.20
C GLU A 14 12.81 -9.89 1.76
N LEU A 15 12.15 -11.03 1.53
CA LEU A 15 11.60 -11.37 0.22
C LEU A 15 10.54 -10.36 -0.20
N TYR A 16 9.59 -10.03 0.68
CA TYR A 16 8.58 -9.02 0.42
C TYR A 16 9.22 -7.66 0.09
N MET A 17 10.21 -7.25 0.89
CA MET A 17 10.98 -6.03 0.64
C MET A 17 11.65 -6.03 -0.74
N ARG A 18 12.38 -7.10 -1.07
CA ARG A 18 13.02 -7.25 -2.38
C ARG A 18 12.00 -7.22 -3.52
N THR A 19 10.81 -7.80 -3.33
CA THR A 19 9.75 -7.83 -4.35
C THR A 19 9.28 -6.41 -4.68
N TYR A 20 8.83 -5.62 -3.70
CA TYR A 20 8.34 -4.27 -4.02
C TYR A 20 9.47 -3.34 -4.47
N TYR A 21 10.68 -3.46 -3.92
CA TYR A 21 11.82 -2.68 -4.41
C TYR A 21 12.18 -3.04 -5.85
N SER A 22 12.04 -4.31 -6.23
CA SER A 22 12.28 -4.76 -7.60
C SER A 22 11.26 -4.18 -8.56
N LEU A 23 9.99 -4.20 -8.18
CA LEU A 23 8.91 -3.66 -9.00
C LEU A 23 9.03 -2.15 -9.18
N LEU A 24 9.42 -1.44 -8.12
CA LEU A 24 9.61 0.02 -8.15
C LEU A 24 10.92 0.47 -8.83
N ARG A 25 11.70 -0.45 -9.44
CA ARG A 25 12.86 -0.07 -10.27
C ARG A 25 12.46 0.42 -11.66
N SER A 26 11.32 -0.05 -12.19
CA SER A 26 10.76 0.52 -13.42
C SER A 26 9.87 1.71 -13.10
N SER A 27 9.66 2.56 -14.10
CA SER A 27 8.72 3.68 -14.01
C SER A 27 7.29 3.29 -14.41
N ASP A 28 7.07 2.02 -14.73
CA ASP A 28 5.77 1.51 -15.18
C ASP A 28 4.83 1.30 -13.99
N SER A 29 3.54 1.50 -14.24
CA SER A 29 2.50 1.19 -13.27
C SER A 29 2.48 -0.31 -12.96
N ILE A 30 2.46 -0.66 -11.67
CA ILE A 30 2.26 -2.03 -11.20
C ILE A 30 0.95 -2.15 -10.46
N LYS A 31 0.29 -3.30 -10.57
CA LYS A 31 -0.90 -3.59 -9.76
C LYS A 31 -0.46 -3.93 -8.34
N ILE A 32 -1.11 -3.33 -7.34
CA ILE A 32 -0.91 -3.69 -5.93
C ILE A 32 -1.21 -5.17 -5.68
N ASP A 33 -2.10 -5.76 -6.48
CA ASP A 33 -2.41 -7.20 -6.47
C ASP A 33 -1.17 -8.10 -6.61
N THR A 34 -0.16 -7.68 -7.38
CA THR A 34 1.10 -8.42 -7.54
C THR A 34 1.87 -8.60 -6.22
N LEU A 35 1.62 -7.75 -5.23
CA LEU A 35 2.25 -7.85 -3.91
C LEU A 35 1.50 -8.74 -2.93
N VAL A 36 0.23 -9.10 -3.21
CA VAL A 36 -0.67 -9.77 -2.26
C VAL A 36 -0.09 -11.10 -1.79
N GLU A 37 0.33 -11.98 -2.69
CA GLU A 37 0.88 -13.30 -2.33
C GLU A 37 2.08 -13.16 -1.39
N SER A 38 3.05 -12.32 -1.76
CA SER A 38 4.24 -12.08 -0.94
C SER A 38 3.91 -11.39 0.40
N HIS A 39 2.88 -10.55 0.45
CA HIS A 39 2.41 -9.92 1.68
C HIS A 39 1.79 -10.94 2.64
N LEU A 40 0.99 -11.88 2.11
CA LEU A 40 0.42 -12.99 2.90
C LEU A 40 1.51 -13.91 3.43
N ALA A 41 2.50 -14.25 2.59
CA ALA A 41 3.62 -15.10 2.98
C ALA A 41 4.48 -14.50 4.09
N MET A 42 4.65 -13.17 4.09
CA MET A 42 5.39 -12.45 5.12
C MET A 42 4.77 -12.56 6.52
N ARG A 43 3.46 -12.83 6.63
CA ARG A 43 2.72 -12.91 7.91
C ARG A 43 2.96 -11.69 8.80
N SER A 44 2.63 -10.51 8.28
CA SER A 44 2.79 -9.24 9.01
C SER A 44 2.03 -9.24 10.33
N SER A 45 2.68 -8.79 11.40
CA SER A 45 2.01 -8.54 12.69
C SER A 45 1.01 -7.38 12.65
N LEU A 46 1.05 -6.54 11.61
CA LEU A 46 0.07 -5.46 11.40
C LEU A 46 -1.15 -5.93 10.59
N HIS A 47 -1.16 -7.19 10.17
CA HIS A 47 -2.17 -7.76 9.30
C HIS A 47 -2.31 -9.27 9.55
N GLU A 48 -2.65 -9.62 10.79
CA GLU A 48 -2.64 -11.00 11.27
C GLU A 48 -3.64 -11.89 10.52
N ARG A 49 -4.80 -11.35 10.17
CA ARG A 49 -5.88 -12.09 9.49
C ARG A 49 -5.89 -11.87 7.98
N ALA A 50 -4.75 -11.52 7.39
CA ALA A 50 -4.65 -11.23 5.96
C ALA A 50 -5.14 -12.37 5.06
N ALA A 51 -4.86 -13.63 5.44
CA ALA A 51 -5.25 -14.82 4.69
C ALA A 51 -6.67 -15.33 4.99
N GLU A 52 -7.37 -14.75 5.97
CA GLU A 52 -8.73 -15.14 6.33
C GLU A 52 -9.77 -14.48 5.41
N VAL A 53 -10.94 -15.10 5.29
CA VAL A 53 -12.08 -14.51 4.56
C VAL A 53 -12.66 -13.32 5.34
N ALA A 54 -12.69 -13.43 6.67
CA ALA A 54 -13.16 -12.36 7.54
C ALA A 54 -12.19 -11.16 7.50
N PRO A 55 -12.70 -9.92 7.46
CA PRO A 55 -11.86 -8.74 7.50
C PRO A 55 -11.07 -8.62 8.80
N ASP A 56 -9.81 -8.26 8.67
CA ASP A 56 -9.00 -7.76 9.76
C ASP A 56 -9.30 -6.30 10.04
N SER A 57 -10.28 -6.05 10.91
CA SER A 57 -10.66 -4.70 11.35
C SER A 57 -9.48 -3.85 11.81
N SER A 58 -8.48 -4.45 12.46
CA SER A 58 -7.31 -3.73 12.96
C SER A 58 -6.41 -3.27 11.82
N ALA A 59 -6.12 -4.15 10.86
CA ALA A 59 -5.31 -3.83 9.68
C ALA A 59 -6.01 -2.82 8.76
N LEU A 60 -7.32 -2.98 8.57
CA LEU A 60 -8.13 -2.04 7.82
C LEU A 60 -8.09 -0.64 8.44
N MET A 61 -8.34 -0.53 9.75
CA MET A 61 -8.31 0.77 10.45
C MET A 61 -6.90 1.38 10.42
N TYR A 62 -5.86 0.56 10.64
CA TYR A 62 -4.48 1.01 10.61
C TYR A 62 -4.08 1.58 9.24
N SER A 63 -4.44 0.87 8.16
CA SER A 63 -4.16 1.30 6.79
C SER A 63 -5.01 2.51 6.38
N ALA A 64 -6.31 2.51 6.66
CA ALA A 64 -7.22 3.61 6.35
C ALA A 64 -6.81 4.92 7.03
N LEU A 65 -6.31 4.88 8.27
CA LEU A 65 -5.82 6.08 8.95
C LEU A 65 -4.53 6.63 8.34
N ARG A 66 -3.75 5.82 7.62
CA ARG A 66 -2.46 6.21 7.03
C ARG A 66 -2.53 6.56 5.55
N LEU A 67 -3.71 6.45 4.96
CA LEU A 67 -4.02 6.86 3.59
C LEU A 67 -5.01 8.04 3.64
N PRO A 68 -4.95 8.99 2.70
CA PRO A 68 -5.99 10.00 2.58
C PRO A 68 -7.33 9.37 2.20
N SER A 69 -8.44 9.98 2.57
CA SER A 69 -9.80 9.45 2.28
C SER A 69 -10.09 9.29 0.78
N CYS A 70 -9.38 10.02 -0.09
CA CYS A 70 -9.45 9.85 -1.54
C CYS A 70 -8.92 8.49 -2.02
N ILE A 71 -8.32 7.66 -1.17
CA ILE A 71 -7.83 6.33 -1.57
C ILE A 71 -8.93 5.46 -2.17
N ILE A 72 -10.18 5.59 -1.71
CA ILE A 72 -11.32 4.79 -2.19
C ILE A 72 -11.67 5.08 -3.66
N GLN A 73 -11.34 6.29 -4.14
CA GLN A 73 -11.53 6.73 -5.53
C GLN A 73 -10.22 6.71 -6.34
N THR A 74 -9.11 6.31 -5.72
CA THR A 74 -7.79 6.34 -6.38
C THR A 74 -7.54 5.05 -7.15
N ASP A 75 -7.33 5.17 -8.45
CA ASP A 75 -6.93 4.06 -9.33
C ASP A 75 -5.41 3.96 -9.47
N GLU A 76 -4.71 5.10 -9.39
CA GLU A 76 -3.25 5.16 -9.56
C GLU A 76 -2.57 5.98 -8.45
N VAL A 77 -1.53 5.39 -7.86
CA VAL A 77 -0.68 6.04 -6.85
C VAL A 77 0.68 6.32 -7.45
N LEU A 78 0.98 7.60 -7.71
CA LEU A 78 2.27 8.04 -8.19
C LEU A 78 3.21 8.24 -7.02
N ILE A 79 4.41 7.66 -7.09
CA ILE A 79 5.44 7.81 -6.07
C ILE A 79 6.61 8.59 -6.66
N GLY A 80 6.98 9.68 -5.99
CA GLY A 80 8.10 10.51 -6.44
C GLY A 80 8.72 11.28 -5.28
N GLN A 81 9.95 11.76 -5.46
CA GLN A 81 10.61 12.56 -4.43
C GLN A 81 10.38 14.07 -4.65
N MET A 82 10.08 14.45 -5.89
CA MET A 82 10.08 15.84 -6.33
C MET A 82 9.25 16.05 -7.59
N ASP A 83 8.79 17.28 -7.80
CA ASP A 83 7.89 17.66 -8.89
C ASP A 83 8.44 17.27 -10.27
N ARG A 84 9.76 17.47 -10.50
CA ARG A 84 10.40 17.12 -11.78
C ARG A 84 10.27 15.64 -12.14
N SER A 85 10.22 14.74 -11.16
CA SER A 85 10.09 13.30 -11.39
C SER A 85 8.74 12.97 -12.00
N PHE A 86 7.68 13.60 -11.48
CA PHE A 86 6.34 13.40 -12.00
C PHE A 86 6.14 14.09 -13.37
N ILE A 87 6.71 15.29 -13.54
CA ILE A 87 6.69 16.00 -14.84
C ILE A 87 7.39 15.17 -15.92
N ALA A 88 8.52 14.54 -15.60
CA ALA A 88 9.23 13.66 -16.52
C ALA A 88 8.41 12.41 -16.90
N ALA A 89 7.54 11.95 -16.00
CA ALA A 89 6.59 10.86 -16.24
C ALA A 89 5.31 11.31 -16.98
N GLY A 90 5.19 12.59 -17.34
CA GLY A 90 4.06 13.13 -18.12
C GLY A 90 2.98 13.83 -17.29
N PHE A 91 3.08 13.81 -15.95
CA PHE A 91 2.10 14.45 -15.07
C PHE A 91 2.42 15.92 -14.86
N ARG A 92 1.54 16.80 -15.33
CA ARG A 92 1.71 18.27 -15.24
C ARG A 92 0.94 18.84 -14.07
N ASN A 93 1.39 19.99 -13.58
CA ASN A 93 0.69 20.81 -12.59
C ASN A 93 0.35 20.08 -11.27
N ILE A 94 1.14 19.09 -10.85
CA ILE A 94 0.91 18.39 -9.56
C ILE A 94 1.00 19.33 -8.36
N ALA A 95 1.77 20.42 -8.47
CA ALA A 95 1.81 21.45 -7.44
C ALA A 95 0.45 22.12 -7.22
N ASP A 96 -0.41 22.13 -8.24
CA ASP A 96 -1.75 22.73 -8.22
C ASP A 96 -2.84 21.71 -7.86
N TRP A 97 -2.51 20.41 -7.81
CA TRP A 97 -3.44 19.37 -7.39
C TRP A 97 -3.87 19.58 -5.94
N GLN A 98 -5.04 19.04 -5.60
CA GLN A 98 -5.60 19.19 -4.26
C GLN A 98 -4.69 18.54 -3.23
N ARG A 99 -4.23 19.30 -2.23
CA ARG A 99 -3.52 18.72 -1.08
C ARG A 99 -4.47 17.88 -0.23
N VAL A 100 -4.08 16.63 0.00
CA VAL A 100 -4.83 15.67 0.80
C VAL A 100 -3.96 15.13 1.93
N TYR A 101 -4.61 14.70 3.02
CA TYR A 101 -3.92 14.35 4.26
C TYR A 101 -4.45 13.03 4.80
N ALA A 102 -3.56 12.26 5.41
CA ALA A 102 -3.89 11.10 6.22
C ALA A 102 -3.75 11.44 7.72
N THR A 103 -4.58 10.83 8.56
CA THR A 103 -4.63 11.11 10.01
C THR A 103 -3.39 10.57 10.74
N GLY A 104 -2.99 9.33 10.45
CA GLY A 104 -1.99 8.56 11.21
C GLY A 104 -0.57 8.64 10.68
N ARG A 105 -0.34 9.15 9.45
CA ARG A 105 1.01 9.42 8.95
C ARG A 105 1.02 10.55 7.94
N ARG A 106 1.77 11.61 8.27
CA ARG A 106 1.87 12.82 7.44
C ARG A 106 2.87 12.58 6.31
N ARG A 107 2.35 12.42 5.09
CA ARG A 107 3.11 12.50 3.83
C ARG A 107 2.60 13.71 3.05
N ARG A 108 3.47 14.34 2.26
CA ARG A 108 3.00 15.33 1.29
C ARG A 108 2.32 14.55 0.17
N THR A 109 1.00 14.70 0.07
CA THR A 109 0.19 13.99 -0.92
C THR A 109 -0.72 14.97 -1.63
N HIS A 110 -0.87 14.80 -2.94
CA HIS A 110 -1.82 15.56 -3.74
C HIS A 110 -2.71 14.60 -4.51
N PHE A 111 -3.91 15.06 -4.83
CA PHE A 111 -4.93 14.32 -5.54
C PHE A 111 -5.41 15.19 -6.70
N ASP A 112 -5.51 14.60 -7.88
CA ASP A 112 -5.94 15.30 -9.10
C ASP A 112 -7.42 15.73 -9.07
N GLY A 113 -8.20 15.16 -8.16
CA GLY A 113 -9.64 15.40 -8.03
C GLY A 113 -10.49 14.33 -8.71
N ASP A 114 -9.86 13.32 -9.33
CA ASP A 114 -10.52 12.27 -10.12
C ASP A 114 -10.10 10.88 -9.64
N CYS A 115 -8.92 10.40 -10.01
CA CYS A 115 -8.48 9.04 -9.66
C CYS A 115 -6.97 8.87 -9.42
N VAL A 116 -6.17 9.94 -9.48
CA VAL A 116 -4.71 9.85 -9.34
C VAL A 116 -4.22 10.55 -8.09
N MET A 117 -3.49 9.81 -7.25
CA MET A 117 -2.89 10.31 -6.02
C MET A 117 -1.36 10.35 -6.12
N ALA A 118 -0.77 11.54 -6.04
CA ALA A 118 0.67 11.73 -6.01
C ALA A 118 1.21 11.79 -4.57
N VAL A 119 2.03 10.81 -4.19
CA VAL A 119 2.66 10.70 -2.87
C VAL A 119 4.14 11.05 -2.95
N TYR A 120 4.55 12.04 -2.17
CA TYR A 120 5.95 12.44 -2.07
C TYR A 120 6.66 11.62 -1.00
N VAL A 121 7.67 10.86 -1.40
CA VAL A 121 8.51 10.05 -0.50
C VAL A 121 9.85 10.73 -0.28
N VAL A 122 10.37 10.68 0.95
CA VAL A 122 11.65 11.31 1.31
C VAL A 122 12.69 10.26 1.69
N SER A 123 12.25 9.06 2.05
CA SER A 123 13.10 7.99 2.54
C SER A 123 12.67 6.60 2.07
N ARG A 124 13.58 5.63 2.15
CA ARG A 124 13.26 4.20 2.00
C ARG A 124 12.13 3.77 2.93
N SER A 125 12.16 4.23 4.17
CA SER A 125 11.11 3.93 5.15
C SER A 125 9.72 4.44 4.76
N ASP A 126 9.61 5.44 3.89
CA ASP A 126 8.30 5.85 3.38
C ASP A 126 7.74 4.85 2.38
N ILE A 127 8.60 4.23 1.56
CA ILE A 127 8.25 3.14 0.65
C ILE A 127 7.94 1.87 1.46
N ASP A 128 8.80 1.54 2.42
CA ASP A 128 8.64 0.39 3.33
C ASP A 128 7.34 0.48 4.15
N ASP A 129 6.80 1.69 4.35
CA ASP A 129 5.49 1.89 4.98
C ASP A 129 4.36 1.91 3.93
N LEU A 130 4.52 2.63 2.81
CA LEU A 130 3.45 2.84 1.83
C LEU A 130 3.05 1.56 1.08
N ALA A 131 4.01 0.77 0.62
CA ALA A 131 3.73 -0.45 -0.15
C ALA A 131 2.88 -1.46 0.65
N PRO A 132 3.30 -1.90 1.86
CA PRO A 132 2.46 -2.78 2.67
C PRO A 132 1.14 -2.17 3.12
N ILE A 133 1.06 -0.85 3.34
CA ILE A 133 -0.22 -0.20 3.69
C ILE A 133 -1.22 -0.25 2.53
N LEU A 134 -0.77 0.02 1.30
CA LEU A 134 -1.62 -0.09 0.11
C LEU A 134 -2.07 -1.54 -0.11
N THR A 135 -1.16 -2.50 0.03
CA THR A 135 -1.50 -3.93 -0.09
C THR A 135 -2.49 -4.39 0.97
N ALA A 136 -2.26 -4.02 2.25
CA ALA A 136 -3.16 -4.36 3.34
C ALA A 136 -4.55 -3.73 3.14
N PHE A 137 -4.60 -2.44 2.76
CA PHE A 137 -5.86 -1.76 2.45
C PHE A 137 -6.61 -2.46 1.32
N GLN A 138 -5.94 -2.82 0.22
CA GLN A 138 -6.59 -3.52 -0.90
C GLN A 138 -7.17 -4.87 -0.48
N ILE A 139 -6.40 -5.69 0.25
CA ILE A 139 -6.85 -7.01 0.72
C ILE A 139 -8.13 -6.84 1.54
N GLU A 140 -8.10 -5.94 2.53
CA GLU A 140 -9.22 -5.76 3.45
C GLU A 140 -10.43 -5.08 2.80
N TRP A 141 -10.20 -4.13 1.90
CA TRP A 141 -11.24 -3.50 1.11
C TRP A 141 -11.95 -4.51 0.20
N ASN A 142 -11.20 -5.42 -0.42
CA ASN A 142 -11.75 -6.47 -1.27
C ASN A 142 -12.60 -7.47 -0.47
N LYS A 143 -12.16 -7.85 0.74
CA LYS A 143 -12.96 -8.71 1.64
C LYS A 143 -14.29 -8.05 1.99
N LEU A 144 -14.26 -6.77 2.37
CA LEU A 144 -15.48 -6.02 2.66
C LEU A 144 -16.39 -5.94 1.44
N HIS A 145 -15.83 -5.64 0.26
CA HIS A 145 -16.61 -5.56 -0.96
C HIS A 145 -17.29 -6.89 -1.29
N LEU A 146 -16.58 -8.00 -1.15
CA LEU A 146 -17.12 -9.35 -1.35
C LEU A 146 -18.27 -9.66 -0.39
N LEU A 147 -18.10 -9.36 0.90
CA LEU A 147 -19.13 -9.59 1.94
C LEU A 147 -20.36 -8.71 1.75
N LEU A 148 -20.19 -7.46 1.34
CA LEU A 148 -21.29 -6.54 1.07
C LEU A 148 -22.07 -6.95 -0.19
N GLN A 149 -21.41 -7.58 -1.16
CA GLN A 149 -22.07 -8.15 -2.33
C GLN A 149 -22.76 -9.49 -2.06
N ASN A 150 -22.27 -10.27 -1.09
CA ASN A 150 -22.75 -11.61 -0.78
C ASN A 150 -23.00 -11.75 0.74
N PRO A 151 -24.15 -11.27 1.24
CA PRO A 151 -24.45 -11.28 2.67
C PRO A 151 -24.43 -12.70 3.29
N ASP A 152 -24.65 -13.75 2.49
CA ASP A 152 -24.63 -15.15 2.95
C ASP A 152 -23.23 -15.67 3.34
N LEU A 153 -22.14 -14.98 2.94
CA LEU A 153 -20.76 -15.33 3.33
C LEU A 153 -20.42 -14.96 4.79
N SER A 154 -21.27 -14.19 5.47
CA SER A 154 -21.06 -13.80 6.86
C SER A 154 -21.30 -14.94 7.88
N ALA A 155 -21.84 -16.08 7.43
CA ALA A 155 -22.24 -17.21 8.27
C ALA A 155 -21.37 -18.48 8.12
N MET A 156 -20.28 -18.44 7.35
CA MET A 156 -19.32 -19.54 7.16
C MET A 156 -18.00 -19.27 7.89
#